data_AF-A0A0M3JJU6-F1
#
_entry.id   AF-A0A0M3JJU6-F1
#
_cell.length_a   1.000
_cell.length_b   1.000
_cell.length_c   1.000
_cell.angle_alpha   90.00
_cell.angle_beta   90.00
_cell.angle_gamma   90.00
#
_symmetry.space_group_name_H-M   'P 1'
#
loop_
_entity.id
_entity.type
_entity.pdbx_description
1 polymer ?
#
loop_
_entity_poly.entity_id
_entity_poly.type
_entity_poly.pdbx_seq_one_letter_code
_entity_poly.pdbx_strand_id
1 'polypeptide(L)'
;MGATQSDSEENLESELGTKEYWDERYKVELNNYKDIGDEGEIWFGKSAENRMIRYVLDAGLPKDSRIIDMGCGNGSTLRHL
;
A
#
# COMPACT_ATOMS: atom_id res chain seq x y z
N MET A 1 4.87 -18.22 39.34
CA MET A 1 4.71 -18.24 37.87
C MET A 1 3.78 -17.11 37.49
N GLY A 2 4.28 -16.14 36.74
CA GLY A 2 3.52 -14.95 36.40
C GLY A 2 4.46 -13.91 35.81
N ALA A 3 5.08 -14.23 34.68
CA ALA A 3 5.70 -13.21 33.85
C ALA A 3 4.56 -12.52 33.10
N THR A 4 4.09 -11.39 33.60
CA THR A 4 3.43 -10.41 32.75
C THR A 4 4.55 -9.76 31.94
N GLN A 5 4.82 -10.35 30.78
CA GLN A 5 5.59 -9.68 29.74
C GLN A 5 4.71 -8.53 29.28
N SER A 6 5.02 -7.32 29.73
CA SER A 6 4.50 -6.12 29.10
C SER A 6 5.03 -6.16 27.67
N ASP A 7 4.15 -6.41 26.72
CA ASP A 7 4.41 -6.06 25.33
C ASP A 7 4.74 -4.57 25.33
N SER A 8 6.03 -4.26 25.31
CA SER A 8 6.48 -2.91 25.05
C SER A 8 5.94 -2.57 23.68
N GLU A 9 4.91 -1.72 23.63
CA GLU A 9 4.54 -0.99 22.42
C GLU A 9 5.82 -0.36 21.90
N GLU A 10 6.41 -1.00 20.90
CA GLU A 10 7.58 -0.48 20.22
C GLU A 10 7.10 0.85 19.61
N ASN A 11 7.57 1.97 20.15
CA ASN A 11 7.25 3.30 19.65
C ASN A 11 7.90 3.43 18.26
N LEU A 12 7.21 2.90 17.25
CA LEU A 12 7.59 3.01 15.85
C LEU A 12 7.33 4.46 15.44
N GLU A 13 8.27 5.35 15.77
CA GLU A 13 8.33 6.75 15.32
C GLU A 13 8.61 6.81 13.81
N SER A 14 7.69 6.29 13.00
CA SER A 14 7.74 6.33 11.56
C SER A 14 6.69 7.31 11.05
N GLU A 15 7.12 8.30 10.27
CA GLU A 15 6.18 9.23 9.60
C GLU A 15 5.17 8.46 8.73
N LEU A 16 5.60 7.38 8.09
CA LEU A 16 4.74 6.50 7.27
C LEU A 16 3.66 5.77 8.10
N GLY A 17 3.81 5.70 9.42
CA GLY A 17 2.83 5.12 10.33
C GLY A 17 1.70 6.07 10.72
N THR A 18 1.78 7.35 10.33
CA THR A 18 0.83 8.39 10.77
C THR A 18 -0.24 8.64 9.72
N LYS A 19 -1.48 8.90 10.18
CA LYS A 19 -2.58 9.28 9.29
C LYS A 19 -2.29 10.61 8.61
N GLU A 20 -1.70 11.54 9.35
CA GLU A 20 -1.38 12.89 8.93
C GLU A 20 -0.46 12.89 7.71
N TYR A 21 0.57 12.04 7.71
CA TYR A 21 1.45 11.88 6.54
C TYR A 21 0.68 11.49 5.28
N TRP A 22 -0.21 10.49 5.38
CA TRP A 22 -0.97 9.99 4.24
C TRP A 22 -2.04 10.99 3.77
N ASP A 23 -2.67 11.73 4.68
CA ASP A 23 -3.60 12.81 4.33
C ASP A 23 -2.90 13.91 3.52
N GLU A 24 -1.69 14.34 3.94
CA GLU A 24 -0.93 15.36 3.22
C GLU A 24 -0.42 14.84 1.87
N ARG A 25 0.08 13.61 1.82
CA ARG A 25 0.54 13.00 0.55
C ARG A 25 -0.61 12.90 -0.45
N TYR A 26 -1.80 12.47 -0.02
CA TYR A 26 -2.98 12.37 -0.87
C TYR A 26 -3.42 13.73 -1.43
N LYS A 27 -3.35 14.81 -0.65
CA LYS A 27 -3.63 16.17 -1.15
C LYS A 27 -2.69 16.57 -2.27
N VAL A 28 -1.39 16.26 -2.14
CA VAL A 28 -0.39 16.53 -3.17
C VAL A 28 -0.69 15.74 -4.45
N GLU A 29 -0.91 14.43 -4.34
CA GLU A 29 -1.23 13.59 -5.52
C GLU A 29 -2.51 14.04 -6.21
N LEU A 30 -3.54 14.39 -5.45
CA LEU A 30 -4.80 14.89 -6.02
C LEU A 30 -4.63 16.23 -6.75
N ASN A 31 -3.76 17.12 -6.25
CA ASN A 31 -3.45 18.36 -6.93
C ASN A 31 -2.66 18.11 -8.22
N ASN A 32 -1.65 17.24 -8.18
CA ASN A 32 -0.86 16.88 -9.37
C ASN A 32 -1.74 16.24 -10.45
N TYR A 33 -2.67 15.36 -10.06
CA TYR A 33 -3.61 14.76 -10.99
C TYR A 33 -4.48 15.83 -11.67
N LYS A 34 -4.99 16.81 -10.92
CA LYS A 34 -5.82 17.90 -11.47
C LYS A 34 -5.06 18.85 -12.38
N ASP A 35 -3.78 19.11 -12.08
CA ASP A 35 -2.96 20.08 -12.81
C ASP A 35 -2.35 19.49 -14.09
N ILE A 36 -1.76 18.30 -13.98
CA ILE A 36 -0.97 17.70 -15.07
C ILE A 36 -1.36 16.26 -15.43
N GLY A 37 -2.39 15.69 -14.80
CA GLY A 37 -2.83 14.32 -15.06
C GLY A 37 -1.88 13.25 -14.49
N ASP A 38 -1.06 13.60 -13.50
CA ASP A 38 -0.18 12.64 -12.81
C ASP A 38 -1.04 11.66 -11.99
N GLU A 39 -0.99 10.38 -12.36
CA GLU A 39 -1.75 9.31 -11.67
C GLU A 39 -1.19 8.99 -10.28
N GLY A 40 -0.04 9.56 -9.88
CA GLY A 40 0.57 9.35 -8.58
C GLY A 40 1.63 8.25 -8.58
N GLU A 41 2.18 7.97 -7.39
CA GLU A 41 3.41 7.19 -7.27
C GLU A 41 3.16 5.67 -7.11
N ILE A 42 3.99 4.87 -7.78
CA ILE A 42 4.09 3.42 -7.49
C ILE A 42 5.14 3.25 -6.40
N TRP A 43 4.65 3.17 -5.16
CA TRP A 43 5.47 3.01 -3.97
C TRP A 43 6.30 1.73 -4.03
N PHE A 44 7.59 1.82 -3.64
CA PHE A 44 8.59 0.76 -3.74
C PHE A 44 8.93 0.31 -5.18
N GLY A 45 8.40 1.00 -6.19
CA GLY A 45 8.72 0.85 -7.60
C GLY A 45 8.06 -0.35 -8.30
N LYS A 46 7.96 -0.25 -9.63
CA LYS A 46 7.33 -1.27 -10.51
C LYS A 46 7.91 -2.68 -10.35
N SER A 47 9.15 -2.82 -9.91
CA SER A 47 9.75 -4.14 -9.67
C SER A 47 9.08 -4.87 -8.51
N ALA A 48 8.72 -4.16 -7.43
CA ALA A 48 8.00 -4.74 -6.30
C ALA A 48 6.57 -5.12 -6.68
N GLU A 49 5.85 -4.21 -7.34
CA GLU A 49 4.51 -4.45 -7.90
C GLU A 49 4.47 -5.70 -8.78
N ASN A 50 5.37 -5.81 -9.76
CA ASN A 50 5.43 -6.96 -10.66
C ASN A 50 5.68 -8.29 -9.94
N ARG A 51 6.43 -8.29 -8.83
CA ARG A 51 6.62 -9.50 -8.01
C ARG A 51 5.33 -9.91 -7.30
N MET A 52 4.56 -8.95 -6.77
CA MET A 52 3.27 -9.21 -6.13
C MET A 52 2.26 -9.77 -7.14
N ILE A 53 2.14 -9.15 -8.32
CA ILE A 53 1.23 -9.61 -9.37
C ILE A 53 1.59 -11.04 -9.79
N ARG A 54 2.87 -11.32 -10.07
CA ARG A 54 3.32 -12.67 -10.42
C ARG A 54 2.98 -13.70 -9.35
N TYR A 55 3.21 -13.36 -8.08
CA TYR A 55 2.85 -14.24 -6.97
C TYR A 55 1.35 -14.60 -6.96
N VAL A 56 0.47 -13.62 -7.20
CA VAL A 56 -0.98 -13.86 -7.26
C VAL A 56 -1.36 -14.71 -8.47
N LEU A 57 -0.77 -14.44 -9.65
CA LEU A 57 -1.03 -15.22 -10.87
C LEU A 57 -0.55 -16.67 -10.74
N ASP A 58 0.63 -16.87 -10.15
CA ASP A 58 1.24 -18.19 -9.96
C ASP A 58 0.52 -19.00 -8.86
N ALA A 59 -0.21 -18.34 -7.97
CA ALA A 59 -1.03 -19.01 -6.95
C ALA A 59 -2.22 -19.79 -7.53
N GLY A 60 -2.56 -19.61 -8.81
CA GLY A 60 -3.60 -20.39 -9.49
C GLY A 60 -5.01 -20.14 -8.94
N LEU A 61 -5.28 -18.93 -8.45
CA LEU A 61 -6.56 -18.58 -7.85
C LEU A 61 -7.72 -18.68 -8.87
N PRO A 62 -8.91 -19.13 -8.45
CA PRO A 62 -10.13 -19.04 -9.26
C PRO A 62 -10.39 -17.63 -9.76
N LYS A 63 -10.95 -17.49 -10.98
CA LYS A 63 -11.21 -16.18 -11.60
C LYS A 63 -12.25 -15.33 -10.86
N ASP A 64 -13.08 -15.94 -10.02
CA ASP A 64 -14.07 -15.30 -9.17
C ASP A 64 -13.56 -15.05 -7.74
N SER A 65 -12.27 -15.27 -7.49
CA SER A 65 -11.64 -14.93 -6.21
C SER A 65 -11.79 -13.44 -5.92
N ARG A 66 -12.12 -13.12 -4.68
CA ARG A 66 -12.21 -11.74 -4.20
C ARG A 66 -10.87 -11.31 -3.62
N ILE A 67 -10.30 -10.24 -4.16
CA ILE A 67 -9.02 -9.67 -3.74
C ILE A 67 -9.27 -8.30 -3.12
N ILE A 68 -8.55 -7.98 -2.05
CA ILE A 68 -8.50 -6.66 -1.42
C ILE A 68 -7.06 -6.14 -1.45
N ASP A 69 -6.87 -4.92 -1.97
CA ASP A 69 -5.60 -4.21 -1.94
C ASP A 69 -5.67 -3.12 -0.86
N MET A 70 -5.05 -3.38 0.29
CA MET A 70 -5.04 -2.46 1.41
C MET A 70 -3.84 -1.53 1.31
N GLY A 71 -4.09 -0.21 1.36
CA GLY A 71 -3.04 0.77 1.07
C GLY A 71 -2.71 0.85 -0.42
N CYS A 72 -3.73 0.70 -1.29
CA CYS A 72 -3.57 0.60 -2.74
C CYS A 72 -2.96 1.84 -3.43
N GLY A 73 -2.77 2.96 -2.74
CA GLY A 73 -2.20 4.19 -3.30
C GLY A 73 -2.97 4.64 -4.54
N ASN A 74 -2.26 4.82 -5.66
CA ASN A 74 -2.84 5.13 -6.97
C ASN A 74 -3.61 3.96 -7.64
N GLY A 75 -3.73 2.82 -6.97
CA GLY A 75 -4.43 1.64 -7.47
C GLY A 75 -3.71 0.88 -8.59
N SER A 76 -2.42 1.15 -8.83
CA SER A 76 -1.68 0.51 -9.93
C SER A 76 -1.70 -1.02 -9.85
N THR A 77 -1.51 -1.62 -8.67
CA THR A 77 -1.56 -3.09 -8.51
C THR A 77 -2.91 -3.67 -8.96
N LEU A 78 -4.02 -3.10 -8.49
CA LEU A 78 -5.38 -3.53 -8.86
C LEU A 78 -5.67 -3.39 -10.36
N ARG A 79 -5.13 -2.37 -11.02
CA ARG A 79 -5.29 -2.18 -12.47
C ARG A 79 -4.53 -3.21 -13.31
N HIS A 80 -3.51 -3.86 -12.74
CA HIS A 80 -2.64 -4.81 -13.42
C HIS A 80 -2.85 -6.28 -12.98
N LEU A 81 -3.69 -6.53 -11.98
CA LEU A 81 -4.18 -7.87 -11.58
C LEU A 81 -5.28 -8.36 -12.53
#